data_AF-A0A2T0GZW0-F1
#
_entry.id   AF-A0A2T0GZW0-F1
#
_cell.length_a   1.000
_cell.length_b   1.000
_cell.length_c   1.000
_cell.angle_alpha   90.00
_cell.angle_beta   90.00
_cell.angle_gamma   90.00
#
_symmetry.space_group_name_H-M   'P 1'
#
loop_
_entity.id
_entity.type
_entity.pdbx_description
1 polymer ?
#
loop_
_entity_poly.entity_id
_entity_poly.type
_entity_poly.pdbx_seq_one_letter_code
_entity_poly.pdbx_strand_id
1 'polypeptide(L)'
;MPWSDEPRCRFVIGLDCWAIHATGVQRREACARAGRGLVACFCGARIRLPQCPPLRVVGGWHHYCSECLCFLIGASDRPLASPLHSYESWLCELAGWDEAVTASPAPREVS
;
A
#
# COMPACT_ATOMS: atom_id res chain seq x y z
N MET A 1 -2.18 7.85 -19.87
CA MET A 1 -1.67 8.90 -18.97
C MET A 1 -0.40 8.37 -18.35
N PRO A 2 0.81 8.82 -18.76
CA PRO A 2 2.03 8.41 -18.08
C PRO A 2 2.01 9.10 -16.71
N TRP A 3 2.10 8.30 -15.67
CA TRP A 3 2.05 8.74 -14.30
C TRP A 3 3.35 9.52 -14.09
N SER A 4 3.28 10.83 -13.85
CA SER A 4 4.47 11.61 -13.51
C SER A 4 5.23 10.90 -12.39
N ASP A 5 6.54 10.82 -12.57
CA ASP A 5 7.63 10.20 -11.79
C ASP A 5 7.71 10.63 -10.29
N GLU A 6 6.59 10.94 -9.66
CA GLU A 6 6.58 11.35 -8.27
C GLU A 6 6.51 10.12 -7.35
N PRO A 7 7.45 9.97 -6.41
CA PRO A 7 7.46 8.83 -5.50
C PRO A 7 6.21 8.84 -4.62
N ARG A 8 5.24 7.98 -4.95
CA ARG A 8 4.05 7.73 -4.14
C ARG A 8 4.40 6.81 -2.98
N CYS A 9 5.07 7.36 -1.99
CA CYS A 9 5.41 6.68 -0.74
C CYS A 9 4.35 6.99 0.33
N ARG A 10 3.96 5.98 1.13
CA ARG A 10 3.03 6.17 2.25
C ARG A 10 3.35 5.29 3.46
N PHE A 11 2.95 5.78 4.62
CA PHE A 11 2.83 4.96 5.81
C PHE A 11 1.64 4.02 5.73
N VAL A 12 1.84 2.82 6.27
CA VAL A 12 0.88 1.72 6.32
C VAL A 12 1.00 0.99 7.66
N ILE A 13 -0.10 0.43 8.12
CA ILE A 13 -0.16 -0.41 9.32
C ILE A 13 -0.79 -1.74 8.91
N GLY A 14 -0.12 -2.84 9.25
CA GLY A 14 -0.62 -4.19 9.00
C GLY A 14 -1.60 -4.64 10.08
N LEU A 15 -2.44 -5.62 9.76
CA LEU A 15 -3.31 -6.30 10.72
C LEU A 15 -2.53 -7.08 11.79
N ASP A 16 -1.32 -7.49 11.44
CA ASP A 16 -0.44 -8.37 12.20
C ASP A 16 0.74 -7.64 12.85
N CYS A 17 0.88 -6.33 12.63
CA CYS A 17 1.97 -5.54 13.19
C CYS A 17 1.47 -4.26 13.85
N TRP A 18 1.93 -4.03 15.09
CA TRP A 18 1.67 -2.77 15.82
C TRP A 18 2.63 -1.63 15.42
N ALA A 19 3.57 -1.91 14.52
CA ALA A 19 4.50 -0.93 13.99
C ALA A 19 3.95 -0.28 12.72
N ILE A 20 4.23 1.02 12.56
CA ILE A 20 3.92 1.78 11.36
C ILE A 20 5.09 1.60 10.38
N HIS A 21 4.79 1.00 9.23
CA HIS A 21 5.74 0.79 8.15
C HIS A 21 5.50 1.78 7.01
N ALA A 22 6.39 1.77 6.02
CA ALA A 22 6.26 2.55 4.81
C ALA A 22 6.39 1.66 3.57
N THR A 23 5.63 2.00 2.53
CA THR A 23 5.69 1.37 1.20
C THR A 23 5.55 2.43 0.12
N GLY A 24 5.70 2.02 -1.14
CA GLY A 24 5.48 2.88 -2.30
C GLY A 24 5.39 2.09 -3.60
N VAL A 25 5.04 2.77 -4.69
CA VAL A 25 4.90 2.16 -6.03
C VAL A 25 6.15 1.42 -6.49
N GLN A 26 7.34 1.83 -6.04
CA GLN A 26 8.63 1.21 -6.32
C GLN A 26 8.75 -0.21 -5.73
N ARG A 27 7.83 -0.60 -4.83
CA ARG A 27 7.79 -1.93 -4.22
C ARG A 27 6.95 -2.94 -4.99
N ARG A 28 6.42 -2.61 -6.18
CA ARG A 28 5.54 -3.50 -6.97
C ARG A 28 6.08 -4.91 -7.14
N GLU A 29 7.32 -5.05 -7.58
CA GLU A 29 7.93 -6.38 -7.75
C GLU A 29 8.12 -7.12 -6.41
N ALA A 30 8.44 -6.39 -5.34
CA ALA A 30 8.59 -6.96 -4.01
C ALA A 30 7.23 -7.42 -3.44
N CYS A 31 6.15 -6.69 -3.68
CA CYS A 31 4.78 -7.10 -3.35
C CYS A 31 4.37 -8.34 -4.16
N ALA A 32 4.66 -8.37 -5.47
CA ALA A 32 4.40 -9.53 -6.32
C ALA A 32 5.10 -10.79 -5.78
N ARG A 33 6.36 -10.67 -5.35
CA ARG A 33 7.12 -11.77 -4.71
C ARG A 33 6.63 -12.12 -3.30
N ALA A 34 6.07 -11.16 -2.56
CA ALA A 34 5.54 -11.41 -1.22
C ALA A 34 4.31 -12.31 -1.25
N GLY A 35 3.56 -12.29 -2.36
CA GLY A 35 2.33 -13.06 -2.55
C GLY A 35 1.08 -12.18 -2.43
N ARG A 36 -0.03 -12.69 -2.95
CA ARG A 36 -1.30 -11.95 -3.01
C ARG A 36 -1.80 -11.58 -1.61
N GLY A 37 -2.33 -10.37 -1.46
CA GLY A 37 -2.83 -9.88 -0.16
C GLY A 37 -1.76 -9.29 0.75
N LEU A 38 -0.49 -9.26 0.32
CA LEU A 38 0.63 -8.76 1.11
C LEU A 38 1.30 -7.57 0.43
N VAL A 39 1.57 -6.56 1.24
CA VAL A 39 2.30 -5.36 0.83
C VAL A 39 3.71 -5.44 1.39
N ALA A 40 4.70 -5.30 0.52
CA ALA A 40 6.11 -5.22 0.89
C ALA A 40 6.49 -3.79 1.30
N CYS A 41 7.08 -3.66 2.47
CA CYS A 41 7.56 -2.39 3.03
C CYS A 41 9.03 -2.14 2.68
N PHE A 42 9.50 -0.91 2.90
CA PHE A 42 10.90 -0.54 2.63
C PHE A 42 11.90 -1.31 3.52
N CYS A 43 11.56 -1.55 4.79
CA CYS A 43 12.36 -2.38 5.71
C CYS A 43 12.32 -3.89 5.41
N GLY A 44 11.68 -4.31 4.31
CA GLY A 44 11.55 -5.72 3.94
C GLY A 44 10.38 -6.47 4.60
N ALA A 45 9.68 -5.85 5.56
CA ALA A 45 8.47 -6.43 6.13
C ALA A 45 7.40 -6.70 5.05
N ARG A 46 6.58 -7.73 5.28
CA ARG A 46 5.44 -8.09 4.43
C ARG A 46 4.21 -8.09 5.32
N ILE A 47 3.28 -7.18 5.04
CA ILE A 47 2.13 -6.95 5.92
C ILE A 47 0.82 -7.13 5.16
N ARG A 48 -0.22 -7.55 5.86
CA ARG A 48 -1.59 -7.53 5.33
C ARG A 48 -2.27 -6.23 5.73
N LEU A 49 -2.72 -5.44 4.77
CA LEU A 49 -3.48 -4.23 5.06
C LEU A 49 -4.89 -4.56 5.58
N PRO A 50 -5.43 -3.78 6.52
CA PRO A 50 -6.86 -3.83 6.83
C PRO A 50 -7.67 -3.40 5.61
N GLN A 51 -8.88 -3.95 5.40
CA GLN A 51 -9.73 -3.58 4.24
C GLN A 51 -10.09 -2.08 4.22
N CYS A 52 -10.19 -1.47 5.41
CA CYS A 52 -10.42 -0.04 5.56
C CYS A 52 -9.16 0.61 6.16
N PRO A 53 -8.64 1.70 5.57
CA PRO A 53 -7.52 2.41 6.16
C PRO A 53 -7.91 3.01 7.51
N PRO A 54 -6.98 3.08 8.47
CA PRO A 54 -7.24 3.80 9.71
C PRO A 54 -7.53 5.27 9.39
N LEU A 55 -8.51 5.87 10.08
CA LEU A 55 -8.89 7.30 9.91
C LEU A 55 -7.72 8.26 10.07
N ARG A 56 -6.75 7.87 10.90
CA ARG A 56 -5.51 8.58 11.09
C ARG A 56 -4.44 7.58 11.51
N VAL A 57 -3.27 7.66 10.89
CA VAL A 57 -2.07 7.01 11.38
C VAL A 57 -1.45 7.97 12.40
N VAL A 58 -1.81 7.83 13.68
CA VAL A 58 -1.19 8.57 14.78
C VAL A 58 -0.20 7.64 15.46
N GLY A 59 1.09 7.84 15.19
CA GLY A 59 2.16 7.24 15.95
C GLY A 59 3.05 8.33 16.53
N GLY A 60 3.50 8.14 17.77
CA GLY A 60 4.76 8.77 18.18
C GLY A 60 5.93 8.16 17.40
N TRP A 61 7.08 8.82 17.40
CA TRP A 61 8.31 8.34 16.74
C TRP A 61 8.64 6.87 17.06
N HIS A 62 8.34 6.43 18.28
CA HIS A 62 8.57 5.06 18.77
C HIS A 62 7.69 3.98 18.12
N HIS A 63 6.61 4.34 17.43
CA HIS A 63 5.74 3.39 16.74
C HIS A 63 6.13 3.19 15.27
N TYR A 64 6.96 4.06 14.71
CA TYR A 64 7.44 3.92 13.35
C TYR A 64 8.59 2.92 13.29
N CYS A 65 8.59 2.06 12.28
CA CYS A 65 9.77 1.34 11.88
C CYS A 65 10.84 2.35 11.44
N SER A 66 12.00 2.33 12.10
CA SER A 66 13.08 3.30 11.88
C SER A 66 13.56 3.36 10.43
N GLU A 67 13.76 2.20 9.79
CA GLU A 67 14.17 2.12 8.38
C GLU A 67 13.12 2.73 7.44
N CYS A 68 11.84 2.41 7.68
CA CYS A 68 10.72 2.95 6.91
C CYS A 68 10.59 4.46 7.07
N LEU A 69 10.81 4.97 8.29
CA LEU A 69 10.78 6.40 8.60
C LEU A 69 11.93 7.14 7.91
N CYS A 70 13.15 6.63 8.00
CA CYS A 70 14.33 7.22 7.35
C CYS A 70 14.14 7.31 5.83
N PHE A 71 13.65 6.23 5.20
CA PHE A 71 13.38 6.23 3.76
C PHE A 71 12.39 7.34 3.39
N LEU A 72 11.30 7.45 4.15
CA LEU A 72 10.19 8.31 3.77
C LEU A 72 10.46 9.79 4.10
N ILE A 73 11.22 10.09 5.17
CA ILE A 73 11.76 11.43 5.43
C ILE A 73 12.75 11.84 4.33
N GLY A 74 13.61 10.92 3.87
CA GLY A 74 14.57 11.20 2.79
C GLY A 74 13.95 11.29 1.39
N ALA A 75 12.73 10.77 1.20
CA ALA A 75 12.08 10.66 -0.11
C ALA A 75 10.84 11.57 -0.29
N SER A 76 10.43 12.35 0.72
CA SER A 76 9.19 13.12 0.67
C SER A 76 9.39 14.58 1.06
N ASP A 77 9.38 15.47 0.07
CA ASP A 77 9.19 16.93 0.26
C ASP A 77 7.74 17.29 0.62
N ARG A 78 6.81 16.32 0.54
CA ARG A 78 5.39 16.55 0.84
C ARG A 78 5.05 16.29 2.30
N PRO A 79 4.09 17.05 2.86
CA PRO A 79 3.44 16.64 4.10
C PRO A 79 2.83 15.26 3.89
N LEU A 80 3.14 14.36 4.80
CA LEU A 80 2.65 12.98 4.82
C LEU A 80 1.15 13.03 5.11
N ALA A 81 0.38 13.24 4.05
CA ALA A 81 -1.04 13.51 4.16
C ALA A 81 -1.71 12.34 4.89
N SER A 82 -2.50 12.67 5.91
CA SER A 82 -3.33 11.70 6.63
C SER A 82 -4.13 10.86 5.63
N PRO A 83 -4.38 9.59 5.93
CA PRO A 83 -5.18 8.75 5.05
C PRO A 83 -6.51 9.43 4.77
N LEU A 84 -6.85 9.52 3.48
CA LEU A 84 -8.23 9.68 3.06
C LEU A 84 -8.98 8.42 3.53
N HIS A 85 -10.29 8.49 3.70
CA HIS A 85 -11.11 7.34 4.13
C HIS A 85 -11.03 6.10 3.20
N SER A 86 -10.23 6.16 2.15
CA SER A 86 -9.93 5.10 1.19
C SER A 86 -8.43 5.03 0.90
N TYR A 87 -7.95 3.82 0.59
CA TYR A 87 -6.63 3.65 0.01
C TYR A 87 -6.59 4.20 -1.42
N GLU A 88 -5.43 4.71 -1.81
CA GLU A 88 -5.20 5.02 -3.23
C GLU A 88 -5.18 3.73 -4.07
N SER A 89 -5.60 3.82 -5.32
CA SER A 89 -5.68 2.69 -6.25
C SER A 89 -4.37 1.90 -6.33
N TRP A 90 -3.22 2.60 -6.42
CA TRP A 90 -1.92 1.93 -6.49
C TRP A 90 -1.65 1.05 -5.27
N LEU A 91 -2.16 1.40 -4.09
CA LEU A 91 -1.96 0.61 -2.88
C LEU A 91 -2.93 -0.59 -2.84
N CYS A 92 -4.15 -0.42 -3.35
CA CYS A 92 -5.09 -1.53 -3.58
C CYS A 92 -4.54 -2.55 -4.58
N GLU A 93 -3.91 -2.10 -5.66
CA GLU A 93 -3.22 -2.95 -6.64
C GLU A 93 -2.12 -3.77 -5.96
N LEU A 94 -1.26 -3.13 -5.17
CA LEU A 94 -0.19 -3.81 -4.44
C LEU A 94 -0.73 -4.83 -3.43
N ALA A 95 -1.85 -4.53 -2.78
CA ALA A 95 -2.53 -5.45 -1.87
C ALA A 95 -3.29 -6.57 -2.61
N GLY A 96 -3.40 -6.52 -3.93
CA GLY A 96 -4.09 -7.53 -4.74
C GLY A 96 -5.61 -7.53 -4.59
N TRP A 97 -6.20 -6.37 -4.32
CA TRP A 97 -7.65 -6.19 -4.15
C TRP A 97 -8.41 -5.92 -5.46
N ASP A 98 -7.73 -5.66 -6.57
CA ASP A 98 -8.36 -5.32 -7.86
C ASP A 98 -9.00 -6.50 -8.63
N GLU A 99 -9.09 -7.68 -8.02
CA GLU A 99 -9.67 -8.88 -8.65
C GLU A 99 -11.18 -9.06 -8.38
N ALA A 100 -11.95 -7.97 -8.43
CA ALA A 100 -13.41 -8.06 -8.49
C ALA A 100 -14.03 -7.39 -9.72
N VAL A 101 -13.22 -6.85 -10.65
CA VAL A 101 -13.71 -6.28 -11.91
C VAL A 101 -12.86 -6.81 -13.05
N THR A 102 -13.07 -8.09 -13.43
CA THR A 102 -12.88 -8.67 -14.79
C THR A 102 -13.11 -10.18 -14.77
N ALA A 103 -14.21 -10.65 -14.19
CA ALA A 103 -14.80 -11.92 -14.63
C ALA A 103 -15.80 -11.59 -15.74
N SER A 104 -15.44 -11.86 -16.99
CA SER A 104 -16.30 -11.68 -18.18
C SER A 104 -17.70 -12.24 -17.97
N PRO A 105 -18.77 -11.59 -18.48
CA PRO A 105 -20.04 -12.27 -18.63
C PRO A 105 -19.87 -13.44 -19.62
N ALA A 106 -20.37 -14.62 -19.24
CA ALA A 106 -20.39 -15.80 -20.10
C ALA A 106 -21.03 -15.47 -21.46
N PRO A 107 -20.54 -16.04 -22.58
CA PRO A 107 -21.20 -15.88 -23.87
C PRO A 107 -22.60 -16.49 -23.75
N ARG A 108 -23.63 -15.68 -24.05
CA ARG A 108 -24.98 -16.18 -24.24
C ARG A 108 -24.99 -17.02 -25.51
N GLU A 109 -25.08 -18.34 -25.39
CA GLU A 109 -25.57 -19.18 -26.47
C GLU A 109 -27.04 -18.79 -26.72
N VAL A 110 -27.30 -18.21 -27.89
CA VAL A 110 -28.65 -18.02 -28.40
C VAL A 110 -28.97 -19.28 -29.21
N SER A 111 -29.88 -20.10 -28.68
CA SER A 111 -30.58 -21.14 -29.46
C SER A 111 -31.75 -20.53 -30.22
#